data_AF-A0A530GZJ5-F1
#
_entry.id   AF-A0A530GZJ5-F1
#
_cell.length_a   1.000
_cell.length_b   1.000
_cell.length_c   1.000
_cell.angle_alpha   90.00
_cell.angle_beta   90.00
_cell.angle_gamma   90.00
#
_symmetry.space_group_name_H-M   'P 1'
#
loop_
_entity.id
_entity.type
_entity.pdbx_description
1 polymer ?
#
loop_
_entity_poly.entity_id
_entity_poly.type
_entity_poly.pdbx_seq_one_letter_code
_entity_poly.pdbx_strand_id
1 'polypeptide(L)'
;TFGARLRYFGRRLRNLGGHVGALVTPKEPVTTDPVLASRARLKSTAITALRRYTPTPYSGRVCIFLPNKAWMRSGAAPRQWLRVTPQAEFYFGPEDCNDSRMLEEPDAPAIAELYRQATRRAGRLM
;
A
#
# COMPACT_ATOMS: atom_id res chain seq x y z
N THR A 1 8.85 13.81 1.44
CA THR A 1 10.09 13.11 1.90
C THR A 1 9.78 11.65 2.19
N PHE A 2 10.78 10.77 1.98
CA PHE A 2 10.72 9.31 2.14
C PHE A 2 10.18 8.84 3.52
N GLY A 3 10.31 9.67 4.55
CA GLY A 3 9.73 9.42 5.88
C GLY A 3 8.20 9.37 5.95
N ALA A 4 7.47 9.90 4.97
CA ALA A 4 6.00 9.76 4.91
C ALA A 4 5.56 8.33 4.53
N ARG A 5 6.28 7.68 3.59
CA ARG A 5 6.03 6.30 3.15
C ARG A 5 6.18 5.30 4.32
N LEU A 6 7.21 5.51 5.15
CA LEU A 6 7.44 4.73 6.37
C LEU A 6 6.38 4.95 7.45
N ARG A 7 5.77 6.14 7.55
CA ARG A 7 4.70 6.38 8.51
C ARG A 7 3.40 5.69 8.14
N TYR A 8 3.08 5.61 6.84
CA TYR A 8 1.88 4.91 6.37
C TYR A 8 2.02 3.38 6.54
N PHE A 9 3.12 2.79 6.08
CA PHE A 9 3.41 1.36 6.35
C PHE A 9 3.60 1.09 7.84
N GLY A 10 4.25 2.00 8.59
CA GLY A 10 4.46 1.89 10.03
C GLY A 10 3.17 2.01 10.86
N ARG A 11 2.19 2.81 10.43
CA ARG A 11 0.88 2.91 11.10
C ARG A 11 0.04 1.66 10.85
N ARG A 12 0.12 1.06 9.65
CA ARG A 12 -0.47 -0.26 9.35
C ARG A 12 0.17 -1.39 10.15
N LEU A 13 1.45 -1.28 10.50
CA LEU A 13 2.16 -2.27 11.33
C LEU A 13 1.81 -2.18 12.83
N ARG A 14 1.43 -1.01 13.36
CA ARG A 14 1.03 -0.86 14.78
C ARG A 14 -0.32 -1.51 15.12
N ASN A 15 -1.29 -1.49 14.21
CA ASN A 15 -2.61 -2.09 14.46
C ASN A 15 -2.62 -3.63 14.49
N LEU A 16 -1.52 -4.29 14.10
CA LEU A 16 -1.37 -5.76 14.19
C LEU A 16 -0.68 -6.23 15.49
N GLY A 17 -0.13 -5.31 16.29
CA GLY A 17 0.67 -5.63 17.49
C GLY A 17 0.03 -5.21 18.82
N GLY A 18 -1.22 -4.75 18.81
CA GLY A 18 -1.84 -4.04 19.93
C GLY A 18 -2.31 -4.88 21.13
N HIS A 19 -1.98 -6.17 21.24
CA HIS A 19 -2.47 -7.04 22.33
C HIS A 19 -1.35 -7.80 23.06
N VAL A 20 -0.15 -7.23 23.20
CA VAL A 20 0.86 -7.78 24.11
C VAL A 20 1.63 -6.65 24.77
N GLY A 21 1.12 -6.17 25.90
CA GLY A 21 1.69 -5.02 26.58
C GLY A 21 1.11 -4.77 27.97
N ALA A 22 1.01 -5.79 28.80
CA ALA A 22 0.94 -5.61 30.26
C ALA A 22 1.51 -6.86 30.95
N LEU A 23 2.36 -6.61 31.95
CA LEU A 23 3.04 -7.54 32.86
C LEU A 23 4.38 -8.13 32.36
N VAL A 24 5.47 -7.43 32.74
CA VAL A 24 6.83 -7.95 32.74
C VAL A 24 7.01 -8.76 34.03
N THR A 25 7.05 -10.08 33.88
CA THR A 25 7.70 -11.02 34.82
C THR A 25 8.89 -11.67 34.10
N PRO A 26 9.92 -12.15 34.81
CA PRO A 26 11.11 -12.70 34.18
C PRO A 26 10.72 -13.99 33.47
N LYS A 27 10.72 -13.95 32.13
CA LYS A 27 10.14 -15.00 31.28
C LYS A 27 11.24 -15.96 30.87
N GLU A 28 11.05 -17.24 31.19
CA GLU A 28 11.71 -18.39 30.56
C GLU A 28 11.92 -18.16 29.05
N PRO A 29 12.95 -18.74 28.42
CA PRO A 29 13.22 -18.54 27.00
C PRO A 29 11.96 -18.93 26.21
N VAL A 30 11.23 -17.91 25.77
CA VAL A 30 10.06 -18.09 24.93
C VAL A 30 10.59 -18.64 23.64
N THR A 31 10.45 -19.95 23.45
CA THR A 31 10.62 -20.59 22.15
C THR A 31 9.80 -19.78 21.17
N THR A 32 10.49 -18.97 20.37
CA THR A 32 9.85 -18.03 19.47
C THR A 32 9.13 -18.88 18.44
N ASP A 33 7.80 -18.74 18.35
CA ASP A 33 6.99 -19.47 17.37
C ASP A 33 7.67 -19.36 15.99
N PRO A 34 8.08 -20.49 15.38
CA PRO A 34 8.81 -20.49 14.12
C PRO A 34 8.03 -19.80 12.99
N VAL A 35 6.69 -19.82 13.03
CA VAL A 35 5.84 -19.11 12.06
C VAL A 35 5.97 -17.60 12.26
N LEU A 36 5.94 -17.12 13.51
CA LEU A 36 6.12 -15.71 13.81
C LEU A 36 7.53 -15.23 13.46
N ALA A 37 8.55 -16.03 13.74
CA ALA A 37 9.93 -15.74 13.36
C ALA A 37 10.09 -15.64 11.83
N SER A 38 9.52 -16.59 11.08
CA SER A 38 9.52 -16.58 9.61
C SER A 38 8.81 -15.35 9.06
N ARG A 39 7.64 -15.00 9.60
CA ARG A 39 6.88 -13.81 9.20
C ARG A 39 7.66 -12.52 9.48
N ALA A 40 8.35 -12.44 10.62
CA ALA A 40 9.18 -11.29 10.97
C ALA A 40 10.35 -11.13 9.98
N ARG A 41 11.01 -12.24 9.61
CA ARG A 41 12.10 -12.24 8.62
C ARG A 41 11.62 -11.83 7.23
N LEU A 42 10.46 -12.32 6.79
CA LEU A 42 9.88 -11.92 5.50
C LEU A 42 9.61 -10.41 5.48
N LYS A 43 8.98 -9.89 6.54
CA LYS A 43 8.68 -8.46 6.67
C LYS A 43 9.94 -7.61 6.63
N SER A 44 10.98 -7.96 7.39
CA SER A 44 12.22 -7.18 7.43
C SER A 44 12.94 -7.18 6.07
N THR A 45 12.93 -8.33 5.38
CA THR A 45 13.51 -8.47 4.04
C THR A 45 12.76 -7.61 3.02
N ALA A 46 11.43 -7.68 3.01
CA ALA A 46 10.60 -6.87 2.10
C ALA A 46 10.78 -5.35 2.34
N ILE A 47 10.83 -4.92 3.61
CA ILE A 47 11.07 -3.52 3.95
C ILE A 47 12.47 -3.08 3.48
N THR A 48 13.48 -3.93 3.63
CA THR A 48 14.84 -3.63 3.18
C THR A 48 14.91 -3.48 1.66
N ALA A 49 14.26 -4.38 0.92
CA ALA A 49 14.16 -4.28 -0.54
C ALA A 49 13.44 -2.99 -0.97
N LEU A 50 12.30 -2.67 -0.34
CA LEU A 50 11.56 -1.43 -0.61
C LEU A 50 12.41 -0.17 -0.34
N ARG A 51 13.23 -0.18 0.71
CA ARG A 51 14.10 0.97 1.05
C ARG A 51 15.20 1.18 0.02
N ARG A 52 15.69 0.11 -0.62
CA ARG A 52 16.75 0.16 -1.62
C ARG A 52 16.22 0.40 -3.04
N TYR A 53 14.91 0.22 -3.25
CA TYR A 53 14.29 0.39 -4.56
C TYR A 53 14.33 1.85 -5.03
N THR A 54 15.04 2.08 -6.13
CA THR A 54 15.12 3.37 -6.80
C THR A 54 14.40 3.26 -8.16
N PRO A 55 13.17 3.80 -8.28
CA PRO A 55 12.42 3.70 -9.52
C PRO A 55 13.08 4.52 -10.63
N THR A 56 13.17 3.95 -11.83
CA THR A 56 13.60 4.66 -13.04
C THR A 56 12.40 5.28 -13.76
N PRO A 57 12.61 6.30 -14.59
CA PRO A 57 11.56 6.84 -15.44
C PRO A 57 10.89 5.74 -16.29
N TYR A 58 9.58 5.84 -16.46
CA TYR A 58 8.79 4.95 -17.30
C TYR A 58 7.89 5.79 -18.21
N SER A 59 8.05 5.57 -19.52
CA SER A 59 7.34 6.34 -20.56
C SER A 59 6.03 5.68 -21.01
N GLY A 60 5.75 4.47 -20.52
CA GLY A 60 4.48 3.81 -20.81
C GLY A 60 3.33 4.38 -19.99
N ARG A 61 2.11 4.02 -20.39
CA ARG A 61 0.90 4.41 -19.66
C ARG A 61 0.86 3.76 -18.29
N VAL A 62 0.56 4.56 -17.26
CA VAL A 62 0.37 4.09 -15.88
C VAL A 62 -0.96 4.61 -15.35
N CYS A 63 -1.80 3.69 -14.86
CA CYS A 63 -3.03 4.02 -14.15
C CYS A 63 -2.85 3.69 -12.67
N ILE A 64 -3.10 4.66 -11.80
CA ILE A 64 -3.00 4.52 -10.35
C ILE A 64 -4.40 4.61 -9.76
N PHE A 65 -4.85 3.51 -9.18
CA PHE A 65 -6.15 3.40 -8.52
C PHE A 65 -5.97 3.64 -7.02
N LEU A 66 -6.75 4.56 -6.48
CA LEU A 66 -6.75 4.91 -5.05
C LEU A 66 -8.13 4.64 -4.46
N PRO A 67 -8.22 4.28 -3.16
CA PRO A 67 -9.50 3.96 -2.53
C PRO A 67 -10.51 5.10 -2.67
N ASN A 68 -10.09 6.35 -2.41
CA ASN A 68 -10.90 7.54 -2.63
C ASN A 68 -10.01 8.78 -2.87
N LYS A 69 -10.62 9.95 -3.08
CA LYS A 69 -9.89 11.19 -3.38
C LYS A 69 -9.02 11.68 -2.22
N ALA A 70 -9.44 11.47 -0.97
CA ALA A 70 -8.67 11.89 0.21
C ALA A 70 -7.28 11.21 0.25
N TRP A 71 -7.14 10.03 -0.36
CA TRP A 71 -5.86 9.31 -0.45
C TRP A 71 -4.77 10.05 -1.22
N MET A 72 -5.10 11.05 -2.05
CA MET A 72 -4.11 11.91 -2.69
C MET A 72 -3.22 12.66 -1.71
N ARG A 73 -3.72 12.89 -0.48
CA ARG A 73 -3.01 13.57 0.61
C ARG A 73 -2.52 12.59 1.69
N SER A 74 -2.70 11.28 1.48
CA SER A 74 -2.29 10.26 2.45
C SER A 74 -0.77 10.13 2.57
N GLY A 75 -0.33 9.47 3.64
CA GLY A 75 1.09 9.12 3.84
C GLY A 75 1.65 8.14 2.79
N ALA A 76 0.80 7.48 1.99
CA ALA A 76 1.23 6.66 0.85
C ALA A 76 1.87 7.50 -0.27
N ALA A 77 1.65 8.82 -0.24
CA ALA A 77 2.26 9.81 -1.13
C ALA A 77 2.13 9.47 -2.63
N PRO A 78 0.91 9.19 -3.14
CA PRO A 78 0.70 8.77 -4.53
C PRO A 78 1.22 9.77 -5.56
N ARG A 79 1.20 11.08 -5.25
CA ARG A 79 1.77 12.13 -6.10
C ARG A 79 3.26 11.95 -6.41
N GLN A 80 4.02 11.20 -5.59
CA GLN A 80 5.43 10.97 -5.85
C GLN A 80 5.67 10.10 -7.09
N TRP A 81 4.69 9.30 -7.51
CA TRP A 81 4.78 8.54 -8.76
C TRP A 81 4.95 9.43 -9.99
N LEU A 82 4.41 10.66 -9.96
CA LEU A 82 4.56 11.63 -11.05
C LEU A 82 6.01 12.04 -11.32
N ARG A 83 6.94 11.77 -10.39
CA ARG A 83 8.38 12.00 -10.62
C ARG A 83 9.00 11.02 -11.60
N VAL A 84 8.46 9.81 -11.70
CA VAL A 84 8.99 8.73 -12.56
C VAL A 84 8.04 8.35 -13.69
N THR A 85 6.76 8.68 -13.56
CA THR A 85 5.74 8.54 -14.60
C THR A 85 4.87 9.82 -14.63
N PRO A 86 5.35 10.91 -15.24
CA PRO A 86 4.64 12.20 -15.24
C PRO A 86 3.23 12.14 -15.86
N GLN A 87 3.01 11.17 -16.75
CA GLN A 87 1.75 10.96 -17.46
C GLN A 87 0.79 10.01 -16.71
N ALA A 88 1.07 9.67 -15.45
CA ALA A 88 0.20 8.75 -14.72
C ALA A 88 -1.21 9.31 -14.52
N GLU A 89 -2.21 8.46 -14.79
CA GLU A 89 -3.62 8.76 -14.59
C GLU A 89 -4.07 8.28 -13.21
N PHE A 90 -4.87 9.08 -12.50
CA PHE A 90 -5.41 8.71 -11.19
C PHE A 90 -6.91 8.42 -11.28
N TYR A 91 -7.32 7.29 -10.70
CA TYR A 91 -8.70 6.87 -10.55
C TYR A 91 -9.03 6.71 -9.07
N PHE A 92 -10.25 7.04 -8.69
CA PHE A 92 -10.69 7.09 -7.29
C PHE A 92 -11.94 6.24 -7.11
N GLY A 93 -11.91 5.33 -6.15
CA GLY A 93 -13.08 4.60 -5.71
C GLY A 93 -14.07 5.46 -4.91
N PRO A 94 -15.12 4.82 -4.36
CA PRO A 94 -16.13 5.46 -3.51
C PRO A 94 -15.52 6.17 -2.29
N GLU A 95 -16.16 7.23 -1.79
CA GLU A 95 -15.59 8.04 -0.70
C GLU A 95 -15.32 7.23 0.59
N ASP A 96 -16.17 6.26 0.93
CA ASP A 96 -16.01 5.41 2.12
C ASP A 96 -15.06 4.22 1.92
N CYS A 97 -14.52 4.05 0.71
CA CYS A 97 -13.62 2.95 0.37
C CYS A 97 -12.28 3.09 1.09
N ASN A 98 -11.79 1.99 1.64
CA ASN A 98 -10.58 1.93 2.45
C ASN A 98 -9.50 1.04 1.81
N ASP A 99 -8.21 1.34 2.02
CA ASP A 99 -7.10 0.61 1.40
C ASP A 99 -7.08 -0.90 1.66
N SER A 100 -7.43 -1.31 2.88
CA SER A 100 -7.36 -2.70 3.27
C SER A 100 -8.47 -3.54 2.68
N ARG A 101 -9.57 -2.91 2.24
CA ARG A 101 -10.80 -3.57 1.79
C ARG A 101 -11.22 -3.18 0.36
N MET A 102 -10.49 -2.26 -0.28
CA MET A 102 -10.78 -1.76 -1.63
C MET A 102 -10.99 -2.87 -2.68
N LEU A 103 -10.33 -4.01 -2.51
CA LEU A 103 -10.39 -5.15 -3.43
C LEU A 103 -11.32 -6.27 -2.93
N GLU A 104 -12.14 -5.98 -1.93
CA GLU A 104 -13.12 -6.89 -1.33
C GLU A 104 -14.53 -6.32 -1.56
N GLU A 105 -15.56 -7.18 -1.44
CA GLU A 105 -16.94 -6.70 -1.43
C GLU A 105 -17.19 -5.82 -0.19
N PRO A 106 -17.97 -4.73 -0.31
CA PRO A 106 -18.78 -4.32 -1.47
C PRO A 106 -18.08 -3.39 -2.47
N ASP A 107 -16.81 -3.02 -2.26
CA ASP A 107 -16.12 -1.99 -3.03
C ASP A 107 -15.53 -2.53 -4.36
N ALA A 108 -15.20 -3.82 -4.41
CA ALA A 108 -14.55 -4.45 -5.55
C ALA A 108 -15.26 -4.21 -6.90
N PRO A 109 -16.60 -4.27 -7.02
CA PRO A 109 -17.29 -3.98 -8.29
C PRO A 109 -17.08 -2.55 -8.77
N ALA A 110 -17.10 -1.57 -7.86
CA ALA A 110 -16.89 -0.16 -8.20
C ALA A 110 -15.46 0.07 -8.71
N ILE A 111 -14.47 -0.54 -8.06
CA ILE A 111 -13.07 -0.49 -8.49
C ILE A 111 -12.88 -1.19 -9.85
N ALA A 112 -13.52 -2.34 -10.07
CA ALA A 112 -13.47 -3.04 -11.35
C ALA A 112 -14.01 -2.19 -12.51
N GLU A 113 -15.03 -1.36 -12.28
CA GLU A 113 -15.55 -0.44 -13.30
C GLU A 113 -14.53 0.66 -13.64
N LEU A 114 -13.76 1.16 -12.67
CA LEU A 114 -12.65 2.09 -12.95
C LEU A 114 -11.60 1.45 -13.85
N TYR A 115 -11.27 0.17 -13.64
CA TYR A 115 -10.36 -0.57 -14.52
C TYR A 115 -10.91 -0.68 -15.93
N ARG A 116 -12.20 -1.01 -16.09
CA ARG A 116 -12.84 -1.07 -17.41
C ARG A 116 -12.81 0.28 -18.11
N GLN A 117 -13.09 1.38 -17.39
CA GLN A 117 -12.99 2.74 -17.92
C GLN A 117 -11.56 3.06 -18.40
N ALA A 118 -10.55 2.71 -17.59
CA ALA A 118 -9.16 2.91 -17.95
C ALA A 118 -8.76 2.11 -19.20
N THR A 119 -9.19 0.85 -19.33
CA THR A 119 -8.92 0.01 -20.50
C THR A 119 -9.61 0.54 -21.76
N ARG A 120 -10.88 0.93 -21.67
CA ARG A 120 -11.60 1.54 -22.80
C ARG A 120 -10.92 2.82 -23.29
N ARG A 121 -10.36 3.62 -22.39
CA ARG A 121 -9.58 4.81 -22.77
C ARG A 121 -8.29 4.45 -23.50
N ALA A 122 -7.62 3.37 -23.12
CA ALA A 122 -6.45 2.86 -23.85
C ALA A 122 -6.80 2.49 -25.30
N GLY A 123 -7.88 1.73 -25.47
CA GLY A 123 -8.29 1.27 -26.81
C GLY A 123 -8.80 2.37 -27.74
N ARG A 124 -9.03 3.59 -27.25
CA ARG A 124 -9.38 4.76 -28.07
C ARG A 124 -8.16 5.59 -28.51
N LEU A 125 -7.00 5.35 -27.89
CA LEU A 125 -5.75 6.06 -28.17
C LEU A 125 -4.78 5.23 -29.03
N MET A 126 -5.20 4.01 -29.41
CA MET A 126 -4.58 3.17 -30.44
C MET A 126 -5.38 3.29 -31.73
#